data_AF-A0A5C8LM99-F1
#
_entry.id   AF-A0A5C8LM99-F1
#
_cell.length_a   1.000
_cell.length_b   1.000
_cell.length_c   1.000
_cell.angle_alpha   90.00
_cell.angle_beta   90.00
_cell.angle_gamma   90.00
#
_symmetry.space_group_name_H-M   'P 1'
#
loop_
_entity.id
_entity.type
_entity.pdbx_description
1 polymer ?
#
loop_
_entity_poly.entity_id
_entity_poly.type
_entity_poly.pdbx_seq_one_letter_code
_entity_poly.pdbx_strand_id
1 'polypeptide(L)'
;MARRGWYEKKADLNYQIYISPHGSVEMFSLKQQVLRDTVYIGSKIPVDLSPEIIEKYRGYAKQIGSYLYRIGYTGVAGIDSIITMDDTIIPIIEINGRFTLSTYISFMEPILHDVKLFSRYFKWILDKPCDFTEVCSLLRQEGLLYDPATREGIVVYTSGTLPTQQDEGGSSYTGRLFTLLVSKDWANIEALNFGLEHFIDRLSNRITV
;
A
#
# COMPACT_ATOMS: atom_id res chain seq x y z
N MET A 1 -20.16 -18.37 19.34
CA MET A 1 -18.88 -18.09 18.66
C MET A 1 -19.13 -18.15 17.15
N ALA A 2 -19.26 -17.00 16.49
CA ALA A 2 -19.40 -16.97 15.04
C ALA A 2 -18.02 -17.20 14.42
N ARG A 3 -17.80 -18.36 13.78
CA ARG A 3 -16.65 -18.54 12.89
C ARG A 3 -16.86 -17.58 11.71
N ARG A 4 -15.92 -16.66 11.50
CA ARG A 4 -15.92 -15.82 10.29
C ARG A 4 -15.84 -16.76 9.09
N GLY A 5 -16.85 -16.75 8.24
CA GLY A 5 -16.85 -17.52 7.00
C GLY A 5 -15.74 -17.04 6.09
N TRP A 6 -15.10 -17.96 5.36
CA TRP A 6 -14.27 -17.60 4.22
C TRP A 6 -15.21 -17.24 3.07
N TYR A 7 -15.24 -15.96 2.70
CA TYR A 7 -16.02 -15.48 1.57
C TYR A 7 -15.14 -15.46 0.32
N GLU A 8 -15.67 -15.94 -0.80
CA GLU A 8 -15.09 -15.61 -2.10
C GLU A 8 -15.26 -14.11 -2.35
N LYS A 9 -14.16 -13.45 -2.70
CA LYS A 9 -14.06 -11.99 -2.71
C LYS A 9 -13.67 -11.46 -4.07
N LYS A 10 -14.36 -10.40 -4.48
CA LYS A 10 -14.12 -9.61 -5.68
C LYS A 10 -13.03 -8.56 -5.45
N ALA A 11 -12.99 -7.97 -4.26
CA ALA A 11 -11.99 -6.96 -3.90
C ALA A 11 -11.72 -6.92 -2.39
N ASP A 12 -10.45 -6.75 -2.04
CA ASP A 12 -10.02 -6.31 -0.71
C ASP A 12 -9.82 -4.79 -0.74
N LEU A 13 -10.41 -4.10 0.24
CA LEU A 13 -10.43 -2.65 0.33
C LEU A 13 -9.91 -2.19 1.68
N ASN A 14 -9.15 -1.11 1.66
CA ASN A 14 -8.74 -0.39 2.86
C ASN A 14 -9.19 1.06 2.73
N TYR A 15 -9.93 1.55 3.73
CA TYR A 15 -10.29 2.95 3.82
C TYR A 15 -9.86 3.55 5.14
N GLN A 16 -9.53 4.83 5.11
CA GLN A 16 -8.98 5.56 6.25
C GLN A 16 -9.98 6.61 6.70
N ILE A 17 -10.25 6.62 8.00
CA ILE A 17 -11.12 7.62 8.62
C ILE A 17 -10.36 8.44 9.66
N TYR A 18 -10.71 9.71 9.77
CA TYR A 18 -10.33 10.59 10.86
C TYR A 18 -11.57 10.91 11.69
N ILE A 19 -11.45 10.75 13.01
CA ILE A 19 -12.48 11.10 13.99
C ILE A 19 -11.94 12.24 14.83
N SER A 20 -12.55 13.42 14.70
CA SER A 20 -12.10 14.60 15.43
C SER A 20 -12.42 14.50 16.94
N PRO A 21 -11.78 15.31 17.78
CA PRO A 21 -12.15 15.44 19.19
C PRO A 21 -13.62 15.83 19.44
N HIS A 22 -14.27 16.45 18.44
CA HIS A 22 -15.68 16.85 18.49
C HIS A 22 -16.64 15.82 17.87
N GLY A 23 -16.13 14.66 17.44
CA GLY A 23 -16.93 13.56 16.90
C GLY A 23 -17.31 13.69 15.42
N SER A 24 -16.78 14.67 14.69
CA SER A 24 -16.89 14.69 13.23
C SER A 24 -16.05 13.57 12.61
N VAL A 25 -16.56 12.96 11.54
CA VAL A 25 -15.93 11.82 10.88
C VAL A 25 -15.67 12.16 9.42
N GLU A 26 -14.46 11.95 8.96
CA GLU A 26 -14.04 12.14 7.58
C GLU A 26 -13.41 10.86 7.03
N MET A 27 -13.85 10.41 5.86
CA MET A 27 -13.15 9.38 5.08
C MET A 27 -12.24 10.08 4.06
N PHE A 28 -10.94 10.03 4.30
CA PHE A 28 -9.96 10.74 3.47
C PHE A 28 -9.22 9.81 2.49
N SER A 29 -9.44 8.50 2.54
CA SER A 29 -8.84 7.57 1.59
C SER A 29 -9.65 6.29 1.45
N LEU A 30 -9.71 5.75 0.23
CA LEU A 30 -10.24 4.42 -0.11
C LEU A 30 -9.34 3.81 -1.20
N LYS A 31 -8.88 2.59 -0.97
CA LYS A 31 -7.87 1.92 -1.83
C LYS A 31 -8.20 0.46 -2.01
N GLN A 32 -7.77 -0.10 -3.14
CA GLN A 32 -7.81 -1.54 -3.36
C GLN A 32 -6.50 -2.17 -2.91
N GLN A 33 -6.59 -3.13 -2.00
CA GLN A 33 -5.45 -3.97 -1.64
C GLN A 33 -5.31 -5.07 -2.69
N VAL A 34 -4.09 -5.26 -3.16
CA VAL A 34 -3.72 -6.35 -4.04
C VAL A 34 -3.05 -7.42 -3.20
N LEU A 35 -3.62 -8.60 -3.22
CA LEU A 35 -3.10 -9.78 -2.54
C LEU A 35 -2.61 -10.79 -3.59
N ARG A 36 -1.50 -11.47 -3.30
CA ARG A 36 -1.14 -12.74 -3.95
C ARG A 36 -1.43 -13.83 -2.93
N ASP A 37 -2.40 -14.69 -3.23
CA ASP A 37 -3.03 -15.61 -2.29
C ASP A 37 -3.59 -14.86 -1.06
N THR A 38 -2.91 -14.95 0.09
CA THR A 38 -3.26 -14.26 1.33
C THR A 38 -2.23 -13.18 1.70
N VAL A 39 -1.20 -12.97 0.89
CA VAL A 39 -0.09 -12.06 1.19
C VAL A 39 -0.33 -10.72 0.52
N TYR A 40 -0.28 -9.66 1.32
CA TYR A 40 -0.33 -8.29 0.81
C TYR A 40 0.89 -8.00 -0.06
N ILE A 41 0.65 -7.69 -1.33
CA ILE A 41 1.71 -7.31 -2.28
C ILE A 41 1.72 -5.81 -2.59
N GLY A 42 0.61 -5.11 -2.35
CA GLY A 42 0.49 -3.71 -2.71
C GLY A 42 -0.90 -3.13 -2.60
N SER A 43 -1.04 -1.83 -2.92
CA SER A 43 -2.34 -1.16 -3.03
C SER A 43 -2.42 -0.29 -4.28
N LYS A 44 -3.54 -0.36 -4.99
CA LYS A 44 -3.86 0.46 -6.15
C LYS A 44 -4.65 1.70 -5.75
N ILE A 45 -4.27 2.85 -6.32
CA ILE A 45 -4.93 4.15 -6.13
C ILE A 45 -4.99 4.88 -7.49
N PRO A 46 -6.12 5.47 -7.88
CA PRO A 46 -7.42 5.38 -7.23
C PRO A 46 -8.00 3.96 -7.34
N VAL A 47 -8.98 3.68 -6.48
CA VAL A 47 -9.76 2.44 -6.52
C VAL A 47 -10.64 2.42 -7.78
N ASP A 48 -10.77 1.26 -8.45
CA ASP A 48 -11.67 1.10 -9.59
C ASP A 48 -13.05 0.62 -9.09
N LEU A 49 -13.84 1.57 -8.56
CA LEU A 49 -15.19 1.33 -8.06
C LEU A 49 -16.16 2.38 -8.62
N SER A 50 -17.43 2.00 -8.72
CA SER A 50 -18.47 2.94 -9.11
C SER A 50 -18.66 4.05 -8.05
N PRO A 51 -19.07 5.27 -8.45
CA PRO A 51 -19.36 6.34 -7.50
C PRO A 51 -20.39 5.95 -6.42
N GLU A 52 -21.36 5.09 -6.76
CA GLU A 52 -22.36 4.59 -5.82
C GLU A 52 -21.74 3.76 -4.69
N ILE A 53 -20.79 2.88 -5.02
CA ILE A 53 -20.09 2.07 -4.02
C ILE A 53 -19.23 2.97 -3.13
N ILE A 54 -18.54 3.96 -3.70
CA ILE A 54 -17.74 4.92 -2.94
C ILE A 54 -18.62 5.70 -1.95
N GLU A 55 -19.82 6.11 -2.35
CA GLU A 55 -20.76 6.79 -1.46
C GLU A 55 -21.26 5.87 -0.33
N LYS A 56 -21.51 4.58 -0.61
CA LYS A 56 -21.80 3.59 0.44
C LYS A 56 -20.66 3.52 1.46
N TYR A 57 -19.40 3.51 1.01
CA TYR A 57 -18.24 3.55 1.91
C TYR A 57 -18.18 4.83 2.76
N ARG A 58 -18.53 6.00 2.21
CA ARG A 58 -18.66 7.23 3.02
C ARG A 58 -19.73 7.09 4.10
N GLY A 59 -20.86 6.48 3.76
CA GLY A 59 -21.92 6.14 4.72
C GLY A 59 -21.44 5.22 5.83
N TYR A 60 -20.73 4.12 5.48
CA TYR A 60 -20.15 3.19 6.45
C TYR A 60 -19.11 3.87 7.33
N ALA A 61 -18.20 4.65 6.74
CA ALA A 61 -17.19 5.41 7.47
C ALA A 61 -17.82 6.30 8.55
N LYS A 62 -18.88 7.04 8.20
CA LYS A 62 -19.63 7.88 9.15
C LYS A 62 -20.23 7.06 10.29
N GLN A 63 -20.92 5.96 9.99
CA GLN A 63 -21.54 5.10 11.01
C GLN A 63 -20.49 4.52 11.98
N ILE A 64 -19.39 4.01 11.43
CA ILE A 64 -18.30 3.39 12.19
C ILE A 64 -17.59 4.43 13.05
N GLY A 65 -17.21 5.57 12.45
CA GLY A 65 -16.52 6.63 13.18
C GLY A 65 -17.37 7.23 14.30
N SER A 66 -18.67 7.43 14.07
CA SER A 66 -19.58 7.90 15.12
C SER A 66 -19.74 6.89 16.25
N TYR A 67 -19.75 5.58 15.94
CA TYR A 67 -19.75 4.54 16.97
C TYR A 67 -18.46 4.55 17.77
N LEU A 68 -17.30 4.60 17.10
CA LEU A 68 -15.97 4.66 17.72
C LEU A 68 -15.83 5.89 18.64
N TYR A 69 -16.31 7.06 18.20
CA TYR A 69 -16.33 8.26 19.03
C TYR A 69 -17.14 8.08 20.31
N ARG A 70 -18.34 7.51 20.20
CA ARG A 70 -19.24 7.28 21.34
C ARG A 70 -18.63 6.35 22.40
N ILE A 71 -17.75 5.44 21.98
CA ILE A 71 -17.01 4.55 22.91
C ILE A 71 -15.65 5.14 23.34
N GLY A 72 -15.36 6.39 23.00
CA GLY A 72 -14.20 7.16 23.48
C GLY A 72 -13.00 7.24 22.54
N TYR A 73 -13.09 6.76 21.30
CA TYR A 73 -11.98 6.80 20.35
C TYR A 73 -11.98 8.09 19.52
N THR A 74 -10.81 8.74 19.43
CA THR A 74 -10.55 9.88 18.53
C THR A 74 -9.20 9.66 17.83
N GLY A 75 -9.02 10.23 16.64
CA GLY A 75 -7.82 10.04 15.82
C GLY A 75 -8.09 9.29 14.52
N VAL A 76 -7.05 8.64 13.98
CA VAL A 76 -7.11 7.94 12.69
C VAL A 76 -7.29 6.45 12.86
N ALA A 77 -8.25 5.88 12.15
CA ALA A 77 -8.44 4.44 12.04
C ALA A 77 -8.43 4.00 10.58
N GLY A 78 -7.62 2.98 10.28
CA GLY A 78 -7.72 2.22 9.04
C GLY A 78 -8.75 1.10 9.19
N ILE A 79 -9.60 0.92 8.20
CA ILE A 79 -10.65 -0.11 8.19
C ILE A 79 -10.44 -1.00 6.97
N ASP A 80 -10.28 -2.29 7.23
CA ASP A 80 -10.20 -3.31 6.19
C ASP A 80 -11.60 -3.83 5.90
N SER A 81 -11.91 -4.00 4.62
CA SER A 81 -13.24 -4.33 4.10
C SER A 81 -13.11 -5.21 2.86
N ILE A 82 -14.15 -5.95 2.53
CA ILE A 82 -14.19 -6.76 1.31
C ILE A 82 -15.51 -6.53 0.57
N ILE A 83 -15.45 -6.66 -0.76
CA ILE A 83 -16.61 -6.85 -1.62
C ILE A 83 -16.60 -8.33 -2.04
N THR A 84 -17.69 -9.02 -1.80
CA THR A 84 -17.87 -10.43 -2.16
C THR A 84 -18.17 -10.60 -3.66
N MET A 85 -18.15 -11.84 -4.16
CA MET A 85 -18.46 -12.15 -5.56
C MET A 85 -19.92 -11.82 -5.96
N ASP A 86 -20.84 -11.80 -5.00
CA ASP A 86 -22.25 -11.38 -5.15
C ASP A 86 -22.46 -9.87 -4.96
N ASP A 87 -21.39 -9.07 -5.04
CA ASP A 87 -21.41 -7.61 -4.86
C ASP A 87 -21.91 -7.13 -3.48
N THR A 88 -21.88 -8.03 -2.47
CA THR A 88 -22.16 -7.67 -1.08
C THR A 88 -20.93 -6.98 -0.47
N ILE A 89 -21.15 -5.79 0.11
CA ILE A 89 -20.11 -5.06 0.85
C ILE A 89 -20.10 -5.55 2.30
N ILE A 90 -18.96 -6.07 2.74
CA ILE A 90 -18.68 -6.28 4.17
C ILE A 90 -17.81 -5.11 4.63
N PRO A 91 -18.39 -4.08 5.27
CA PRO A 91 -17.71 -2.81 5.49
C PRO A 91 -16.58 -2.90 6.53
N ILE A 92 -16.60 -3.92 7.40
CA ILE A 92 -15.60 -4.08 8.47
C ILE A 92 -15.20 -5.55 8.57
N ILE A 93 -13.93 -5.81 8.32
CA ILE A 93 -13.23 -7.04 8.69
C ILE A 93 -12.33 -6.74 9.91
N GLU A 94 -11.57 -5.65 9.85
CA GLU A 94 -10.63 -5.25 10.89
C GLU A 94 -10.62 -3.72 11.04
N ILE A 95 -10.37 -3.24 12.26
CA ILE A 95 -10.15 -1.82 12.55
C ILE A 95 -8.77 -1.65 13.19
N ASN A 96 -7.96 -0.80 12.58
CA ASN A 96 -6.61 -0.47 12.97
C ASN A 96 -6.54 0.98 13.45
N GLY A 97 -6.73 1.18 14.77
CA GLY A 97 -6.75 2.51 15.40
C GLY A 97 -5.37 3.14 15.60
N ARG A 98 -4.61 3.34 14.53
CA ARG A 98 -3.28 3.96 14.49
C ARG A 98 -2.99 4.49 13.09
N PHE A 99 -1.94 5.28 12.93
CA PHE A 99 -1.37 5.50 11.61
C PHE A 99 -0.82 4.19 11.06
N THR A 100 -1.34 3.79 9.91
CA THR A 100 -0.89 2.61 9.17
C THR A 100 -0.04 3.04 7.99
N LEU A 101 0.65 2.10 7.34
CA LEU A 101 1.35 2.38 6.09
C LEU A 101 0.41 3.00 5.04
N SER A 102 -0.84 2.50 4.96
CA SER A 102 -1.87 3.05 4.07
C SER A 102 -2.22 4.51 4.37
N THR A 103 -2.14 4.93 5.65
CA THR A 103 -2.33 6.33 6.05
C THR A 103 -1.29 7.23 5.35
N TYR A 104 0.00 6.92 5.46
CA TYR A 104 1.05 7.75 4.85
C TYR A 104 0.94 7.81 3.33
N ILE A 105 0.67 6.66 2.69
CA ILE A 105 0.49 6.61 1.23
C ILE A 105 -0.74 7.42 0.78
N SER A 106 -1.76 7.59 1.62
CA SER A 106 -2.98 8.33 1.23
C SER A 106 -2.71 9.82 0.97
N PHE A 107 -1.68 10.38 1.59
CA PHE A 107 -1.29 11.77 1.36
C PHE A 107 -0.52 11.96 0.05
N MET A 108 -0.09 10.88 -0.62
CA MET A 108 0.63 10.97 -1.89
C MET A 108 -0.29 11.33 -3.06
N GLU A 109 -1.54 10.88 -3.03
CA GLU A 109 -2.53 11.16 -4.08
C GLU A 109 -2.78 12.68 -4.28
N PRO A 110 -3.11 13.48 -3.25
CA PRO A 110 -3.31 14.91 -3.42
C PRO A 110 -2.02 15.67 -3.77
N ILE A 111 -0.85 15.17 -3.38
CA ILE A 111 0.45 15.77 -3.74
C ILE A 111 0.77 15.52 -5.22
N LEU A 112 0.53 14.30 -5.69
CA LEU A 112 0.94 13.86 -7.01
C LEU A 112 -0.12 14.05 -8.10
N HIS A 113 -1.39 14.35 -7.76
CA HIS A 113 -2.54 14.77 -8.60
C HIS A 113 -2.69 14.13 -10.01
N ASP A 114 -3.86 13.61 -10.39
CA ASP A 114 -4.06 13.00 -11.73
C ASP A 114 -3.05 11.88 -12.08
N VAL A 115 -2.62 11.09 -11.09
CA VAL A 115 -1.75 9.94 -11.30
C VAL A 115 -2.40 8.66 -10.77
N LYS A 116 -1.98 7.54 -11.34
CA LYS A 116 -2.14 6.19 -10.82
C LYS A 116 -0.96 5.89 -9.91
N LEU A 117 -1.25 5.29 -8.77
CA LEU A 117 -0.26 4.84 -7.81
C LEU A 117 -0.43 3.34 -7.58
N PHE A 118 0.69 2.64 -7.54
CA PHE A 118 0.73 1.27 -7.06
C PHE A 118 1.83 1.13 -6.01
N SER A 119 1.44 0.92 -4.76
CA SER A 119 2.42 0.61 -3.72
C SER A 119 2.84 -0.85 -3.85
N ARG A 120 4.14 -1.11 -3.64
CA ARG A 120 4.70 -2.46 -3.70
C ARG A 120 5.63 -2.71 -2.52
N TYR A 121 5.57 -3.94 -2.04
CA TYR A 121 6.40 -4.46 -0.97
C TYR A 121 7.21 -5.66 -1.47
N PHE A 122 8.50 -5.68 -1.14
CA PHE A 122 9.38 -6.82 -1.37
C PHE A 122 10.17 -7.13 -0.11
N LYS A 123 10.16 -8.40 0.31
CA LYS A 123 11.23 -8.92 1.18
C LYS A 123 12.46 -9.06 0.30
N TRP A 124 13.58 -8.50 0.73
CA TRP A 124 14.78 -8.40 -0.08
C TRP A 124 15.98 -8.96 0.67
N ILE A 125 16.61 -9.97 0.09
CA ILE A 125 17.77 -10.67 0.67
C ILE A 125 18.94 -10.47 -0.30
N LEU A 126 20.05 -9.97 0.22
CA LEU A 126 21.26 -9.66 -0.53
C LEU A 126 22.50 -10.28 0.15
N ASP A 127 23.57 -10.41 -0.63
CA ASP A 127 24.91 -10.84 -0.19
C ASP A 127 25.76 -9.70 0.38
N LYS A 128 25.38 -8.47 0.08
CA LYS A 128 26.06 -7.24 0.50
C LYS A 128 25.04 -6.22 1.01
N PRO A 129 25.45 -5.26 1.86
CA PRO A 129 24.54 -4.23 2.32
C PRO A 129 24.12 -3.35 1.13
N CYS A 130 22.87 -2.90 1.13
CA CYS A 130 22.35 -1.94 0.16
C CYS A 130 21.57 -0.85 0.86
N ASP A 131 22.07 0.38 0.77
CA ASP A 131 21.47 1.55 1.39
C ASP A 131 20.57 2.33 0.41
N PHE A 132 19.92 3.38 0.92
CA PHE A 132 19.01 4.19 0.13
C PHE A 132 19.66 4.85 -1.09
N THR A 133 20.92 5.31 -0.95
CA THR A 133 21.66 5.97 -2.01
C THR A 133 21.97 4.99 -3.13
N GLU A 134 22.42 3.78 -2.78
CA GLU A 134 22.69 2.71 -3.74
C GLU A 134 21.42 2.30 -4.48
N VAL A 135 20.31 2.05 -3.76
CA VAL A 135 19.02 1.69 -4.39
C VAL A 135 18.58 2.76 -5.40
N CYS A 136 18.60 4.04 -4.99
CA CYS A 136 18.18 5.13 -5.88
C CYS A 136 19.12 5.28 -7.09
N SER A 137 20.42 5.07 -6.90
CA SER A 137 21.40 5.09 -8.00
C SER A 137 21.12 3.98 -9.01
N LEU A 138 20.91 2.75 -8.54
CA LEU A 138 20.62 1.59 -9.38
C LEU A 138 19.28 1.76 -10.13
N LEU A 139 18.21 2.22 -9.45
CA LEU A 139 16.94 2.52 -10.10
C LEU A 139 17.08 3.61 -11.17
N ARG A 140 17.92 4.63 -10.93
CA ARG A 140 18.19 5.68 -11.92
C ARG A 140 18.93 5.14 -13.15
N GLN A 141 19.90 4.26 -12.96
CA GLN A 141 20.63 3.62 -14.08
C GLN A 141 19.72 2.79 -14.98
N GLU A 142 18.69 2.17 -14.39
CA GLU A 142 17.67 1.38 -15.11
C GLU A 142 16.54 2.25 -15.68
N GLY A 143 16.60 3.57 -15.50
CA GLY A 143 15.53 4.50 -15.94
C GLY A 143 14.21 4.33 -15.18
N LEU A 144 14.24 3.72 -13.99
CA LEU A 144 13.05 3.41 -13.19
C LEU A 144 12.77 4.43 -12.09
N LEU A 145 13.78 5.16 -11.61
CA LEU A 145 13.59 6.13 -10.51
C LEU A 145 12.61 7.23 -10.91
N TYR A 146 11.75 7.65 -9.98
CA TYR A 146 10.77 8.71 -10.20
C TYR A 146 11.42 10.01 -10.71
N ASP A 147 10.89 10.54 -11.81
CA ASP A 147 11.25 11.82 -12.40
C ASP A 147 10.14 12.86 -12.19
N PRO A 148 10.40 13.94 -11.43
CA PRO A 148 9.43 15.01 -11.23
C PRO A 148 8.98 15.72 -12.52
N ALA A 149 9.81 15.75 -13.56
CA ALA A 149 9.48 16.42 -14.82
C ALA A 149 8.40 15.66 -15.61
N THR A 150 8.47 14.32 -15.62
CA THR A 150 7.48 13.47 -16.27
C THR A 150 6.32 13.13 -15.34
N ARG A 151 6.58 13.15 -14.02
CA ARG A 151 5.73 12.67 -12.91
C ARG A 151 5.51 11.17 -12.96
N GLU A 152 6.54 10.44 -13.37
CA GLU A 152 6.49 8.99 -13.53
C GLU A 152 7.72 8.30 -12.97
N GLY A 153 7.58 7.03 -12.60
CA GLY A 153 8.65 6.18 -12.10
C GLY A 153 8.43 5.71 -10.67
N ILE A 154 9.49 5.26 -10.03
CA ILE A 154 9.46 4.56 -8.74
C ILE A 154 10.01 5.45 -7.64
N VAL A 155 9.20 5.64 -6.59
CA VAL A 155 9.60 6.31 -5.34
C VAL A 155 9.91 5.25 -4.29
N VAL A 156 11.10 5.28 -3.69
CA VAL A 156 11.42 4.51 -2.48
C VAL A 156 11.07 5.37 -1.27
N TYR A 157 10.05 4.97 -0.50
CA TYR A 157 9.49 5.86 0.53
C TYR A 157 9.91 5.50 1.97
N THR A 158 10.72 4.47 2.17
CA THR A 158 11.38 4.21 3.46
C THR A 158 12.75 3.57 3.28
N SER A 159 13.74 4.07 4.00
CA SER A 159 15.11 3.57 4.00
C SER A 159 15.44 2.69 5.22
N GLY A 160 14.71 2.86 6.32
CA GLY A 160 15.00 2.21 7.61
C GLY A 160 14.78 0.70 7.62
N THR A 161 14.24 0.13 6.54
CA THR A 161 14.03 -1.31 6.40
C THR A 161 14.93 -1.94 5.35
N LEU A 162 15.79 -1.17 4.69
CA LEU A 162 16.68 -1.68 3.65
C LEU A 162 17.72 -2.65 4.25
N PRO A 163 18.25 -3.60 3.45
CA PRO A 163 19.22 -4.60 3.90
C PRO A 163 20.60 -3.95 4.14
N THR A 164 20.74 -3.18 5.22
CA THR A 164 21.99 -2.45 5.56
C THR A 164 22.79 -3.13 6.68
N GLN A 165 22.16 -4.01 7.45
CA GLN A 165 22.79 -4.78 8.52
C GLN A 165 22.79 -6.26 8.17
N GLN A 166 23.88 -6.93 8.51
CA GLN A 166 24.05 -8.37 8.30
C GLN A 166 23.20 -9.14 9.30
N ASP A 167 22.62 -10.26 8.86
CA ASP A 167 21.84 -11.15 9.70
C ASP A 167 22.74 -11.80 10.77
N GLU A 168 22.23 -11.95 11.99
CA GLU A 168 22.97 -12.59 13.08
C GLU A 168 23.35 -14.03 12.72
N GLY A 169 24.65 -14.34 12.72
CA GLY A 169 25.17 -15.67 12.42
C GLY A 169 25.07 -16.11 10.95
N GLY A 170 24.70 -15.20 10.04
CA GLY A 170 24.61 -15.45 8.59
C GLY A 170 25.58 -14.61 7.75
N SER A 171 25.60 -14.85 6.44
CA SER A 171 26.32 -14.03 5.45
C SER A 171 25.39 -13.13 4.63
N SER A 172 24.09 -13.12 4.93
CA SER A 172 23.07 -12.37 4.21
C SER A 172 22.72 -11.05 4.90
N TYR A 173 22.17 -10.15 4.10
CA TYR A 173 21.56 -8.90 4.55
C TYR A 173 20.07 -8.97 4.21
N THR A 174 19.23 -9.15 5.23
CA THR A 174 17.78 -9.20 5.04
C THR A 174 17.15 -7.84 5.31
N GLY A 175 16.36 -7.37 4.34
CA GLY A 175 15.63 -6.14 4.40
C GLY A 175 14.27 -6.22 3.72
N ARG A 176 13.64 -5.05 3.59
CA ARG A 176 12.36 -4.84 2.94
C ARG A 176 12.45 -3.57 2.11
N LEU A 177 12.14 -3.71 0.83
CA LEU A 177 11.98 -2.58 -0.07
C LEU A 177 10.50 -2.22 -0.17
N PHE A 178 10.22 -0.95 0.00
CA PHE A 178 8.90 -0.37 -0.12
C PHE A 178 8.92 0.71 -1.19
N THR A 179 8.07 0.55 -2.19
CA THR A 179 8.06 1.42 -3.36
C THR A 179 6.66 1.90 -3.68
N LEU A 180 6.59 3.07 -4.30
CA LEU A 180 5.39 3.62 -4.90
C LEU A 180 5.68 3.84 -6.38
N LEU A 181 5.00 3.09 -7.24
CA LEU A 181 5.03 3.28 -8.68
C LEU A 181 4.05 4.38 -9.01
N VAL A 182 4.49 5.35 -9.79
CA VAL A 182 3.73 6.54 -10.17
C VAL A 182 3.70 6.63 -11.68
N SER A 183 2.52 6.80 -12.27
CA SER A 183 2.35 7.12 -13.68
C SER A 183 0.95 7.69 -13.93
N LYS A 184 0.69 8.24 -15.11
CA LYS A 184 -0.62 8.77 -15.50
C LYS A 184 -1.63 7.68 -15.88
N ASP A 185 -1.15 6.48 -16.24
CA ASP A 185 -2.00 5.36 -16.66
C ASP A 185 -1.54 4.01 -16.10
N TRP A 186 -2.43 3.03 -16.14
CA TRP A 186 -2.17 1.70 -15.58
C TRP A 186 -1.22 0.85 -16.43
N ALA A 187 -1.15 1.08 -17.75
CA ALA A 187 -0.27 0.30 -18.63
C ALA A 187 1.20 0.59 -18.32
N ASN A 188 1.55 1.85 -18.08
CA ASN A 188 2.89 2.20 -17.66
C ASN A 188 3.19 1.80 -16.21
N ILE A 189 2.19 1.80 -15.30
CA ILE A 189 2.34 1.16 -13.98
C ILE A 189 2.72 -0.32 -14.12
N GLU A 190 2.09 -1.06 -15.03
CA GLU A 190 2.43 -2.47 -15.29
C GLU A 190 3.85 -2.63 -15.83
N ALA A 191 4.28 -1.75 -16.75
CA ALA A 191 5.65 -1.74 -17.25
C ALA A 191 6.68 -1.44 -16.15
N LEU A 192 6.45 -0.42 -15.32
CA LEU A 192 7.28 -0.10 -14.16
C LEU A 192 7.33 -1.26 -13.16
N ASN A 193 6.19 -1.94 -12.97
CA ASN A 193 6.09 -3.08 -12.07
C ASN A 193 6.91 -4.26 -12.56
N PHE A 194 6.83 -4.57 -13.85
CA PHE A 194 7.66 -5.61 -14.47
C PHE A 194 9.15 -5.26 -14.36
N GLY A 195 9.52 -4.02 -14.66
CA GLY A 195 10.89 -3.52 -14.51
C GLY A 195 11.40 -3.61 -13.07
N LEU A 196 10.55 -3.31 -12.08
CA LEU A 196 10.88 -3.43 -10.66
C LEU A 196 11.06 -4.88 -10.23
N GLU A 197 10.21 -5.80 -10.68
CA GLU A 197 10.36 -7.23 -10.37
C GLU A 197 11.67 -7.77 -10.94
N HIS A 198 11.99 -7.46 -12.19
CA HIS A 198 13.27 -7.82 -12.80
C HIS A 198 14.47 -7.19 -12.08
N PHE A 199 14.36 -5.92 -11.66
CA PHE A 199 15.38 -5.23 -10.87
C PHE A 199 15.67 -5.97 -9.55
N ILE A 200 14.62 -6.39 -8.83
CA ILE A 200 14.75 -7.11 -7.56
C ILE A 200 15.36 -8.48 -7.79
N ASP A 201 14.84 -9.25 -8.74
CA ASP A 201 15.34 -10.60 -9.05
C ASP A 201 16.81 -10.57 -9.44
N ARG A 202 17.23 -9.62 -10.29
CA ARG A 202 18.63 -9.47 -10.70
C ARG A 202 19.56 -9.21 -9.52
N LEU A 203 19.13 -8.39 -8.56
CA LEU A 203 19.95 -8.04 -7.40
C LEU A 203 19.95 -9.14 -6.33
N SER A 204 18.82 -9.85 -6.15
CA SER A 204 18.73 -11.00 -5.25
C SER A 204 19.44 -12.25 -5.79
N ASN A 205 19.51 -12.43 -7.11
CA ASN A 205 20.23 -13.55 -7.74
C ASN A 205 21.75 -13.37 -7.75
N ARG A 206 22.31 -12.32 -7.12
CA ARG A 206 23.73 -12.30 -6.75
C ARG A 206 24.11 -13.42 -5.77
N ILE A 207 23.14 -14.16 -5.25
CA ILE A 207 23.32 -15.50 -4.66
C ILE A 207 23.64 -16.51 -5.78
N THR A 208 24.81 -16.40 -6.41
CA THR A 208 25.32 -17.46 -7.30
C THR A 208 26.83 -17.63 -7.13
N VAL A 209 27.17 -18.68 -6.36
CA VAL A 209 28.47 -19.39 -6.18
C VAL A 209 29.61 -18.64 -5.52
#